data_AF-M0D3B9-F1
#
_entry.id   AF-M0D3B9-F1
#
_cell.length_a   1.000
_cell.length_b   1.000
_cell.length_c   1.000
_cell.angle_alpha   90.00
_cell.angle_beta   90.00
_cell.angle_gamma   90.00
#
_symmetry.space_group_name_H-M   'P 1'
#
loop_
_entity.id
_entity.type
_entity.pdbx_description
1 polymer ?
#
loop_
_entity_poly.entity_id
_entity_poly.type
_entity_poly.pdbx_seq_one_letter_code
_entity_poly.pdbx_strand_id
1 'polypeptide(L)'
;MLWANRYRNMDVDLEDGTEVILEGDIDYWVEGGKIDLKPWEVIVVGDGDQAASVERLRSELEERGWFDDEQKQQPPAFPEQVGVVTSLGGDARYDIQNAIHEQDPTVDILVKDATVQGSNAPTSIANGIHHLDRSEDVDAIIVGRGGGSDTDLMAFNHESVAEAIFTSNTPVVAAVGHAEDRTIAGRVADRNAITPTDAGEYVTADVEQFLSGEVDRLEQELEAAYESFKREFEHERELEQAAAEAGKPTGMSPAYYKAIIAVLIVLLLVVLGLWLFM
;
A
#
# COMPACT_ATOMS: atom_id res chain seq x y z
N MET A 1 6.84 7.47 -49.99
CA MET A 1 7.48 6.22 -49.52
C MET A 1 7.89 6.43 -48.08
N LEU A 2 7.34 5.65 -47.16
CA LEU A 2 7.75 5.69 -45.75
C LEU A 2 9.08 4.94 -45.62
N TRP A 3 10.06 5.51 -44.90
CA TRP A 3 11.33 4.82 -44.66
C TRP A 3 11.09 3.64 -43.71
N ALA A 4 11.58 2.45 -44.07
CA ALA A 4 11.39 1.22 -43.30
C ALA A 4 11.82 1.33 -41.83
N ASN A 5 12.81 2.19 -41.53
CA ASN A 5 13.25 2.43 -40.16
C ASN A 5 12.24 3.24 -39.33
N ARG A 6 11.45 4.11 -39.97
CA ARG A 6 10.42 4.93 -39.33
C ARG A 6 9.13 4.14 -39.14
N TYR A 7 8.77 3.32 -40.13
CA TYR A 7 7.62 2.40 -40.06
C TYR A 7 7.74 1.43 -38.88
N ARG A 8 8.91 0.83 -38.67
CA ARG A 8 9.14 -0.10 -37.54
C ARG A 8 9.00 0.53 -36.16
N ASN A 9 9.07 1.86 -36.05
CA ASN A 9 8.91 2.57 -34.78
C ASN A 9 7.50 3.10 -34.57
N MET A 10 6.57 2.89 -35.52
CA MET A 10 5.22 3.45 -35.47
C MET A 10 4.17 2.50 -34.86
N ASP A 11 4.53 1.25 -34.52
CA ASP A 11 3.65 0.24 -33.88
C ASP A 11 2.25 0.11 -34.53
N VAL A 12 2.18 0.23 -35.86
CA VAL A 12 0.94 0.07 -36.64
C VAL A 12 1.13 -1.03 -37.68
N ASP A 13 0.16 -1.94 -37.79
CA ASP A 13 0.11 -2.94 -38.85
C ASP A 13 -0.81 -2.47 -39.98
N LEU A 14 -0.23 -2.12 -41.13
CA LEU A 14 -0.96 -1.59 -42.27
C LEU A 14 -1.13 -2.68 -43.34
N GLU A 15 -2.37 -3.11 -43.56
CA GLU A 15 -2.74 -4.01 -44.65
C GLU A 15 -3.15 -3.24 -45.91
N ASP A 16 -3.09 -3.88 -47.08
CA ASP A 16 -3.53 -3.27 -48.34
C ASP A 16 -5.03 -2.98 -48.30
N GLY A 17 -5.41 -1.70 -48.47
CA GLY A 17 -6.78 -1.21 -48.28
C GLY A 17 -7.05 -0.54 -46.93
N THR A 18 -6.08 -0.48 -46.02
CA THR A 18 -6.17 0.28 -44.77
C THR A 18 -6.20 1.77 -45.05
N GLU A 19 -7.29 2.43 -44.68
CA GLU A 19 -7.38 3.89 -44.72
C GLU A 19 -6.68 4.47 -43.49
N VAL A 20 -5.86 5.51 -43.66
CA VAL A 20 -5.03 6.08 -42.58
C VAL A 20 -5.01 7.60 -42.65
N ILE A 21 -4.95 8.24 -41.49
CA ILE A 21 -4.61 9.66 -41.34
C ILE A 21 -3.12 9.72 -40.99
N LEU A 22 -2.37 10.53 -41.75
CA LEU A 22 -0.94 10.71 -41.57
C LEU A 22 -0.67 12.15 -41.12
N GLU A 23 -0.05 12.32 -39.96
CA GLU A 23 0.51 13.61 -39.54
C GLU A 23 2.01 13.64 -39.80
N GLY A 24 2.47 14.68 -40.49
CA GLY A 24 3.83 14.71 -41.03
C GLY A 24 4.24 16.02 -41.68
N ASP A 25 5.55 16.15 -41.88
CA ASP A 25 6.13 17.21 -42.69
C ASP A 25 6.10 16.82 -44.16
N ILE A 26 5.88 17.81 -45.03
CA ILE A 26 5.96 17.63 -46.49
C ILE A 26 7.20 18.36 -47.00
N ASP A 27 8.13 17.60 -47.58
CA ASP A 27 9.27 18.16 -48.30
C ASP A 27 8.99 18.21 -49.80
N TYR A 28 9.20 19.37 -50.42
CA TYR A 28 9.03 19.57 -51.85
C TYR A 28 10.34 19.97 -52.54
N TRP A 29 10.78 19.15 -53.51
CA TRP A 29 11.98 19.38 -54.30
C TRP A 29 11.63 19.93 -55.69
N VAL A 30 11.91 21.22 -55.87
CA VAL A 30 11.47 22.02 -57.02
C VAL A 30 12.11 21.59 -58.36
N GLU A 31 13.38 21.18 -58.36
CA GLU A 31 14.10 20.83 -59.60
C GLU A 31 13.64 19.50 -60.25
N GLY A 32 12.90 18.66 -59.50
CA GLY A 32 12.39 17.38 -60.00
C GLY A 32 10.90 17.15 -59.78
N GLY A 33 10.17 18.12 -59.21
CA GLY A 33 8.73 17.99 -58.90
C GLY A 33 8.42 16.85 -57.92
N LYS A 34 9.38 16.50 -57.04
CA LYS A 34 9.22 15.38 -56.11
C LYS A 34 8.69 15.89 -54.77
N ILE A 35 7.59 15.30 -54.32
CA ILE A 35 7.01 15.51 -52.99
C ILE A 35 7.34 14.28 -52.15
N ASP A 36 7.98 14.47 -51.01
CA ASP A 36 8.25 13.43 -50.02
C ASP A 36 7.50 13.77 -48.71
N LEU A 37 6.61 12.88 -48.27
CA LEU A 37 5.91 12.99 -46.98
C LEU A 37 6.71 12.28 -45.89
N LYS A 38 6.93 12.96 -44.76
CA LYS A 38 7.63 12.46 -43.56
C LYS A 38 6.66 12.41 -42.38
N PRO A 39 5.87 11.34 -42.22
CA PRO A 39 4.98 11.23 -41.09
C PRO A 39 5.76 11.00 -39.79
N TRP A 40 5.29 11.59 -38.69
CA TRP A 40 5.70 11.24 -37.33
C TRP A 40 4.61 10.47 -36.59
N GLU A 41 3.36 10.50 -37.07
CA GLU A 41 2.23 9.76 -36.52
C GLU A 41 1.36 9.19 -37.65
N VAL A 42 0.82 7.99 -37.41
CA VAL A 42 -0.04 7.25 -38.34
C VAL A 42 -1.24 6.76 -37.54
N ILE A 43 -2.44 7.20 -37.91
CA ILE A 43 -3.70 6.83 -37.27
C ILE A 43 -4.49 5.99 -38.26
N VAL A 44 -4.94 4.81 -37.88
CA VAL A 44 -5.77 3.98 -38.77
C VAL A 44 -7.19 4.50 -38.75
N VAL A 45 -7.76 4.76 -39.93
CA VAL A 45 -9.16 5.18 -40.07
C VAL A 45 -10.02 3.97 -39.69
N GLY A 46 -10.58 4.07 -38.48
CA GLY A 46 -11.26 3.02 -37.72
C GLY A 46 -11.15 3.25 -36.21
N ASP A 47 -10.02 3.81 -35.74
CA ASP A 47 -9.80 4.16 -34.33
C ASP A 47 -10.74 5.28 -33.84
N GLY A 48 -11.14 6.19 -34.74
CA GLY A 48 -12.11 7.25 -34.45
C GLY A 48 -13.51 6.72 -34.10
N ASP A 49 -13.94 5.63 -34.75
CA ASP A 49 -15.22 4.97 -34.46
C ASP A 49 -15.15 4.21 -33.13
N GLN A 50 -13.99 3.65 -32.79
CA GLN A 50 -13.78 2.94 -31.54
C GLN A 50 -13.76 3.93 -30.36
N ALA A 51 -13.01 5.02 -30.46
CA ALA A 51 -13.01 6.09 -29.46
C ALA A 51 -14.40 6.72 -29.28
N ALA A 52 -15.12 7.01 -30.38
CA ALA A 52 -16.50 7.49 -30.31
C ALA A 52 -17.44 6.48 -29.66
N SER A 53 -17.18 5.19 -29.81
CA SER A 53 -17.99 4.13 -29.19
C SER A 53 -17.72 3.98 -27.69
N VAL A 54 -16.47 4.08 -27.27
CA VAL A 54 -16.12 4.14 -25.84
C VAL A 54 -16.76 5.36 -25.19
N GLU A 55 -16.68 6.52 -25.82
CA GLU A 55 -17.25 7.76 -25.28
C GLU A 55 -18.77 7.71 -25.17
N ARG A 56 -19.45 7.10 -26.14
CA ARG A 56 -20.90 6.87 -26.09
C ARG A 56 -21.28 5.94 -24.94
N LEU A 57 -20.60 4.79 -24.82
CA LEU A 57 -20.86 3.86 -23.73
C LEU A 57 -20.56 4.50 -22.37
N ARG A 58 -19.46 5.25 -22.27
CA ARG A 58 -19.13 6.02 -21.06
C ARG A 58 -20.26 6.96 -20.67
N SER A 59 -20.80 7.72 -21.62
CA SER A 59 -21.93 8.64 -21.39
C SER A 59 -23.19 7.88 -20.95
N GLU A 60 -23.51 6.76 -21.62
CA GLU A 60 -24.67 5.92 -21.28
C GLU A 60 -24.58 5.31 -19.88
N LEU A 61 -23.39 4.84 -19.47
CA LEU A 61 -23.16 4.28 -18.14
C LEU A 61 -23.15 5.36 -17.04
N GLU A 62 -22.65 6.56 -17.36
CA GLU A 62 -22.70 7.73 -16.48
C GLU A 62 -24.15 8.16 -16.23
N GLU A 63 -24.99 8.20 -17.26
CA GLU A 63 -26.42 8.48 -17.12
C GLU A 63 -27.15 7.41 -16.29
N ARG A 64 -26.66 6.18 -16.28
CA ARG A 64 -27.16 5.07 -15.46
C ARG A 64 -26.64 5.10 -14.02
N GLY A 65 -25.73 6.02 -13.66
CA GLY A 65 -25.12 6.13 -12.34
C GLY A 65 -24.10 5.04 -12.01
N TRP A 66 -23.54 4.36 -13.01
CA TRP A 66 -22.60 3.25 -12.79
C TRP A 66 -21.24 3.68 -12.25
N PHE A 67 -20.93 4.97 -12.29
CA PHE A 67 -19.69 5.55 -11.79
C PHE A 67 -19.86 6.25 -10.44
N ASP A 68 -21.08 6.26 -9.88
CA ASP A 68 -21.39 6.96 -8.65
C ASP A 68 -20.65 6.32 -7.47
N ASP A 69 -19.98 7.14 -6.66
CA ASP A 69 -19.23 6.65 -5.49
C ASP A 69 -20.12 5.92 -4.47
N GLU A 70 -21.44 6.18 -4.48
CA GLU A 70 -22.42 5.50 -3.62
C GLU A 70 -22.61 4.02 -3.98
N GLN A 71 -22.25 3.61 -5.20
CA GLN A 71 -22.33 2.21 -5.65
C GLN A 71 -21.07 1.41 -5.29
N LYS A 72 -19.98 2.09 -4.91
CA LYS A 72 -18.68 1.46 -4.70
C LYS A 72 -18.60 0.77 -3.34
N GLN A 73 -18.02 -0.42 -3.34
CA GLN A 73 -17.81 -1.28 -2.18
C GLN A 73 -16.36 -1.20 -1.73
N GLN A 74 -16.10 -1.17 -0.42
CA GLN A 74 -14.74 -1.24 0.09
C GLN A 74 -14.34 -2.69 0.33
N PRO A 75 -13.14 -3.12 -0.11
CA PRO A 75 -12.57 -4.40 0.31
C PRO A 75 -12.54 -4.52 1.84
N PRO A 76 -12.65 -5.73 2.40
CA PRO A 76 -12.39 -5.96 3.81
C PRO A 76 -10.97 -5.51 4.18
N ALA A 77 -10.79 -4.96 5.38
CA ALA A 77 -9.48 -4.52 5.88
C ALA A 77 -8.45 -5.66 5.99
N PHE A 78 -8.93 -6.89 6.18
CA PHE A 78 -8.11 -8.09 6.30
C PHE A 78 -8.70 -9.19 5.41
N PRO A 79 -8.44 -9.15 4.09
CA PRO A 79 -8.92 -10.18 3.19
C PRO A 79 -8.16 -11.49 3.45
N GLU A 80 -8.87 -12.60 3.61
CA GLU A 80 -8.27 -13.93 3.72
C GLU A 80 -7.91 -14.48 2.34
N GLN A 81 -8.74 -14.22 1.32
CA GLN A 81 -8.47 -14.64 -0.04
C GLN A 81 -8.82 -13.58 -1.08
N VAL A 82 -7.86 -13.33 -1.98
CA VAL A 82 -7.96 -12.38 -3.09
C VAL A 82 -8.04 -13.13 -4.42
N GLY A 83 -9.10 -12.86 -5.17
CA GLY A 83 -9.27 -13.36 -6.52
C GLY A 83 -8.52 -12.49 -7.53
N VAL A 84 -7.83 -13.08 -8.50
CA VAL A 84 -7.08 -12.33 -9.52
C VAL A 84 -7.50 -12.77 -10.92
N VAL A 85 -8.10 -11.86 -11.68
CA VAL A 85 -8.42 -12.06 -13.11
C VAL A 85 -7.32 -11.44 -13.96
N THR A 86 -6.44 -12.28 -14.47
CA THR A 86 -5.37 -11.86 -15.39
C THR A 86 -4.86 -13.03 -16.23
N SER A 87 -3.94 -12.78 -17.15
CA SER A 87 -3.30 -13.83 -17.94
C SER A 87 -2.28 -14.59 -17.12
N LEU A 88 -2.38 -15.93 -17.09
CA LEU A 88 -1.36 -16.80 -16.48
C LEU A 88 0.01 -16.72 -17.17
N GLY A 89 0.07 -16.15 -18.38
CA GLY A 89 1.33 -15.92 -19.08
C GLY A 89 2.01 -14.59 -18.75
N GLY A 90 1.28 -13.62 -18.19
CA GLY A 90 1.75 -12.24 -18.03
C GLY A 90 2.30 -11.89 -16.63
N ASP A 91 3.16 -10.88 -16.57
CA ASP A 91 3.88 -10.52 -15.33
C ASP A 91 2.98 -9.94 -14.23
N ALA A 92 1.82 -9.37 -14.58
CA ALA A 92 0.90 -8.76 -13.61
C ALA A 92 0.47 -9.68 -12.47
N ARG A 93 0.34 -10.99 -12.72
CA ARG A 93 0.03 -11.94 -11.64
C ARG A 93 1.11 -11.97 -10.56
N TYR A 94 2.37 -11.86 -10.97
CA TYR A 94 3.52 -11.86 -10.07
C TYR A 94 3.64 -10.52 -9.36
N ASP A 95 3.39 -9.41 -10.07
CA ASP A 95 3.38 -8.09 -9.46
C ASP A 95 2.33 -7.99 -8.35
N ILE A 96 1.09 -8.47 -8.61
CA ILE A 96 0.01 -8.53 -7.62
C ILE A 96 0.39 -9.46 -6.46
N GLN A 97 0.86 -10.67 -6.78
CA GLN A 97 1.23 -11.64 -5.76
C GLN A 97 2.32 -11.09 -4.84
N ASN A 98 3.38 -10.52 -5.40
CA ASN A 98 4.48 -9.98 -4.61
C ASN A 98 4.01 -8.81 -3.75
N ALA A 99 3.21 -7.88 -4.30
CA ALA A 99 2.67 -6.75 -3.55
C ALA A 99 1.83 -7.19 -2.34
N ILE A 100 0.93 -8.16 -2.54
CA ILE A 100 0.10 -8.73 -1.46
C ILE A 100 0.99 -9.42 -0.42
N HIS A 101 1.87 -10.34 -0.85
CA HIS A 101 2.66 -11.17 0.07
C HIS A 101 3.81 -10.42 0.76
N GLU A 102 4.24 -9.27 0.24
CA GLU A 102 5.17 -8.37 0.93
C GLU A 102 4.51 -7.71 2.16
N GLN A 103 3.21 -7.42 2.09
CA GLN A 103 2.46 -6.83 3.21
C GLN A 103 1.85 -7.91 4.12
N ASP A 104 1.21 -8.92 3.54
CA ASP A 104 0.62 -10.04 4.26
C ASP A 104 0.81 -11.38 3.52
N PRO A 105 1.75 -12.23 3.97
CA PRO A 105 1.99 -13.53 3.35
C PRO A 105 0.92 -14.59 3.67
N THR A 106 -0.07 -14.27 4.50
CA THR A 106 -1.14 -15.22 4.88
C THR A 106 -2.34 -15.18 3.94
N VAL A 107 -2.43 -14.16 3.08
CA VAL A 107 -3.51 -14.02 2.09
C VAL A 107 -3.38 -15.06 0.99
N ASP A 108 -4.44 -15.85 0.81
CA ASP A 108 -4.55 -16.80 -0.29
C ASP A 108 -4.89 -16.07 -1.61
N ILE A 109 -4.28 -16.50 -2.72
CA ILE A 109 -4.50 -15.88 -4.03
C ILE A 109 -5.12 -16.89 -4.99
N LEU A 110 -6.36 -16.64 -5.41
CA LEU A 110 -7.06 -17.46 -6.39
C LEU A 110 -7.00 -16.82 -7.77
N VAL A 111 -6.10 -17.33 -8.63
CA VAL A 111 -5.93 -16.79 -9.98
C VAL A 111 -6.90 -17.45 -10.96
N LYS A 112 -7.69 -16.63 -11.65
CA LYS A 112 -8.50 -17.03 -12.79
C LYS A 112 -7.86 -16.55 -14.09
N ASP A 113 -7.36 -17.51 -14.87
CA ASP A 113 -6.81 -17.22 -16.19
C ASP A 113 -7.84 -16.55 -17.09
N ALA A 114 -7.46 -15.41 -17.67
CA ALA A 114 -8.25 -14.67 -18.63
C ALA A 114 -7.39 -14.19 -19.79
N THR A 115 -7.96 -14.27 -20.99
CA THR A 115 -7.40 -13.56 -22.15
C THR A 115 -7.63 -12.06 -21.93
N VAL A 116 -6.55 -11.29 -21.83
CA VAL A 116 -6.59 -9.84 -21.52
C VAL A 116 -6.36 -8.93 -22.73
N GLN A 117 -6.23 -9.51 -23.93
CA GLN A 117 -6.03 -8.79 -25.19
C GLN A 117 -6.70 -9.52 -26.37
N GLY A 118 -7.03 -8.77 -27.42
CA GLY A 118 -7.71 -9.30 -28.60
C GLY A 118 -9.24 -9.43 -28.44
N SER A 119 -9.91 -9.88 -29.51
CA SER A 119 -11.37 -9.83 -29.64
C SER A 119 -12.14 -10.65 -28.61
N ASN A 120 -11.56 -11.74 -28.09
CA ASN A 120 -12.20 -12.60 -27.09
C ASN A 120 -11.99 -12.10 -25.64
N ALA A 121 -11.14 -11.09 -25.43
CA ALA A 121 -10.76 -10.65 -24.10
C ALA A 121 -11.93 -10.13 -23.25
N PRO A 122 -12.86 -9.28 -23.76
CA PRO A 122 -14.00 -8.83 -22.97
C PRO A 122 -14.83 -9.97 -22.37
N THR A 123 -15.09 -11.01 -23.17
CA THR A 123 -15.87 -12.17 -22.72
C THR A 123 -15.07 -13.00 -21.72
N SER A 124 -13.77 -13.16 -21.93
CA SER A 124 -12.90 -13.90 -21.01
C SER A 124 -12.77 -13.21 -19.65
N ILE A 125 -12.60 -11.89 -19.63
CA ILE A 125 -12.49 -11.09 -18.41
C ILE A 125 -13.79 -11.13 -17.63
N ALA A 126 -14.94 -10.85 -18.29
CA ALA A 126 -16.25 -10.88 -17.65
C ALA A 126 -16.55 -12.26 -17.02
N ASN A 127 -16.27 -13.34 -17.75
CA ASN A 127 -16.41 -14.70 -17.22
C ASN A 127 -15.46 -14.98 -16.05
N GLY A 128 -14.26 -14.40 -16.05
CA GLY A 128 -13.31 -14.50 -14.95
C GLY A 128 -13.84 -13.83 -13.68
N ILE A 129 -14.34 -12.60 -13.81
CA ILE A 129 -14.96 -11.84 -12.70
C ILE A 129 -16.14 -12.62 -12.13
N HIS A 130 -17.10 -13.00 -12.99
CA HIS A 130 -18.27 -13.76 -12.56
C HIS A 130 -17.93 -15.13 -11.97
N HIS A 131 -16.79 -15.72 -12.32
CA HIS A 131 -16.35 -16.98 -11.73
C HIS A 131 -15.88 -16.78 -10.29
N LEU A 132 -15.10 -15.74 -10.05
CA LEU A 132 -14.58 -15.41 -8.72
C LEU A 132 -15.67 -14.85 -7.80
N ASP A 133 -16.58 -14.03 -8.31
CA ASP A 133 -17.72 -13.48 -7.57
C ASP A 133 -18.69 -14.56 -7.06
N ARG A 134 -18.66 -15.76 -7.67
CA ARG A 134 -19.46 -16.92 -7.21
C ARG A 134 -18.77 -17.74 -6.12
N SER A 135 -17.50 -17.48 -5.85
CA SER A 135 -16.76 -18.17 -4.79
C SER A 135 -17.03 -17.46 -3.48
N GLU A 136 -17.59 -18.18 -2.50
CA GLU A 136 -17.93 -17.60 -1.19
C GLU A 136 -16.69 -17.21 -0.38
N ASP A 137 -15.53 -17.77 -0.71
CA ASP A 137 -14.27 -17.53 -0.01
C ASP A 137 -13.50 -16.30 -0.54
N VAL A 138 -13.92 -15.67 -1.64
CA VAL A 138 -13.18 -14.54 -2.23
C VAL A 138 -13.67 -13.20 -1.68
N ASP A 139 -12.78 -12.51 -0.96
CA ASP A 139 -13.06 -11.25 -0.27
C ASP A 139 -12.93 -10.01 -1.16
N ALA A 140 -12.05 -10.06 -2.16
CA ALA A 140 -11.82 -9.00 -3.12
C ALA A 140 -11.32 -9.58 -4.45
N ILE A 141 -11.66 -8.92 -5.56
CA ILE A 141 -11.25 -9.32 -6.91
C ILE A 141 -10.36 -8.23 -7.51
N ILE A 142 -9.16 -8.58 -7.93
CA ILE A 142 -8.30 -7.72 -8.74
C ILE A 142 -8.42 -8.14 -10.20
N VAL A 143 -8.80 -7.22 -11.07
CA VAL A 143 -8.84 -7.43 -12.52
C VAL A 143 -7.83 -6.52 -13.19
N GLY A 144 -6.92 -7.09 -13.98
CA GLY A 144 -5.87 -6.27 -14.57
C GLY A 144 -4.93 -6.99 -15.51
N ARG A 145 -3.96 -6.24 -16.02
CA ARG A 145 -2.88 -6.75 -16.87
C ARG A 145 -1.61 -5.92 -16.69
N GLY A 146 -0.49 -6.46 -17.14
CA GLY A 146 0.81 -5.80 -17.13
C GLY A 146 1.15 -5.26 -18.52
N GLY A 147 1.43 -3.95 -18.62
CA GLY A 147 1.84 -3.29 -19.86
C GLY A 147 0.79 -3.33 -20.99
N GLY A 148 1.20 -2.93 -22.20
CA GLY A 148 0.39 -3.01 -23.43
C GLY A 148 0.21 -1.71 -24.20
N SER A 149 -0.20 -1.81 -25.46
CA SER A 149 -0.61 -0.65 -26.27
C SER A 149 -2.05 -0.23 -25.95
N ASP A 150 -2.44 0.99 -26.34
CA ASP A 150 -3.82 1.50 -26.19
C ASP A 150 -4.86 0.52 -26.80
N THR A 151 -4.52 -0.13 -27.92
CA THR A 151 -5.36 -1.11 -28.62
C THR A 151 -5.66 -2.33 -27.76
N ASP A 152 -4.69 -2.78 -26.97
CA ASP A 152 -4.88 -3.90 -26.08
C ASP A 152 -5.78 -3.54 -24.88
N LEU A 153 -5.79 -2.27 -24.45
CA LEU A 153 -6.64 -1.81 -23.34
C LEU A 153 -8.13 -1.71 -23.71
N MET A 154 -8.46 -1.76 -25.00
CA MET A 154 -9.85 -1.71 -25.48
C MET A 154 -10.73 -2.83 -24.92
N ALA A 155 -10.14 -3.96 -24.54
CA ALA A 155 -10.88 -5.04 -23.89
C ALA A 155 -11.59 -4.62 -22.60
N PHE A 156 -11.03 -3.63 -21.89
CA PHE A 156 -11.55 -3.09 -20.62
C PHE A 156 -12.56 -1.94 -20.83
N ASN A 157 -12.82 -1.57 -22.09
CA ASN A 157 -13.82 -0.57 -22.49
C ASN A 157 -15.12 -1.18 -23.02
N HIS A 158 -15.36 -2.46 -22.76
CA HIS A 158 -16.52 -3.18 -23.25
C HIS A 158 -17.63 -3.25 -22.20
N GLU A 159 -18.90 -3.12 -22.63
CA GLU A 159 -20.06 -3.11 -21.73
C GLU A 159 -20.13 -4.38 -20.87
N SER A 160 -19.81 -5.55 -21.43
CA SER A 160 -19.82 -6.82 -20.68
C SER A 160 -18.83 -6.85 -19.50
N VAL A 161 -17.69 -6.17 -19.61
CA VAL A 161 -16.72 -6.08 -18.51
C VAL A 161 -17.23 -5.11 -17.46
N ALA A 162 -17.74 -3.94 -17.90
CA ALA A 162 -18.38 -2.97 -17.02
C ALA A 162 -19.54 -3.60 -16.23
N GLU A 163 -20.42 -4.35 -16.90
CA GLU A 163 -21.55 -5.04 -16.28
C GLU A 163 -21.09 -6.09 -15.29
N ALA A 164 -20.07 -6.88 -15.63
CA ALA A 164 -19.52 -7.88 -14.71
C ALA A 164 -18.97 -7.24 -13.43
N ILE A 165 -18.27 -6.10 -13.54
CA ILE A 165 -17.76 -5.36 -12.38
C ILE A 165 -18.94 -4.79 -11.58
N PHE A 166 -19.84 -4.04 -12.22
CA PHE A 166 -20.94 -3.35 -11.55
C PHE A 166 -21.90 -4.29 -10.80
N THR A 167 -22.10 -5.50 -11.33
CA THR A 167 -23.03 -6.48 -10.75
C THR A 167 -22.37 -7.45 -9.76
N SER A 168 -21.08 -7.30 -9.49
CA SER A 168 -20.36 -8.14 -8.53
C SER A 168 -20.78 -7.81 -7.10
N ASN A 169 -20.97 -8.85 -6.29
CA ASN A 169 -21.19 -8.75 -4.85
C ASN A 169 -19.86 -8.66 -4.09
N THR A 170 -18.77 -9.15 -4.69
CA THR A 170 -17.41 -9.01 -4.18
C THR A 170 -16.78 -7.71 -4.69
N PRO A 171 -16.13 -6.90 -3.84
CA PRO A 171 -15.42 -5.68 -4.25
C PRO A 171 -14.38 -5.94 -5.35
N VAL A 172 -14.38 -5.10 -6.39
CA VAL A 172 -13.52 -5.24 -7.58
C VAL A 172 -12.56 -4.05 -7.70
N VAL A 173 -11.27 -4.36 -7.78
CA VAL A 173 -10.17 -3.42 -8.04
C VAL A 173 -9.68 -3.59 -9.46
N ALA A 174 -9.74 -2.54 -10.27
CA ALA A 174 -9.19 -2.53 -11.62
C ALA A 174 -7.73 -2.08 -11.62
N ALA A 175 -6.85 -2.81 -12.31
CA ALA A 175 -5.41 -2.57 -12.36
C ALA A 175 -4.89 -2.57 -13.81
N VAL A 176 -5.28 -1.56 -14.58
CA VAL A 176 -5.18 -1.57 -16.05
C VAL A 176 -4.15 -0.56 -16.62
N GLY A 177 -3.39 0.19 -15.79
CA GLY A 177 -2.23 0.99 -16.22
C GLY A 177 -2.40 2.53 -16.12
N HIS A 178 -1.32 3.26 -16.50
CA HIS A 178 -1.07 4.67 -16.12
C HIS A 178 -1.76 5.76 -16.97
N ALA A 179 -2.21 6.78 -16.21
CA ALA A 179 -2.60 8.14 -16.56
C ALA A 179 -4.05 8.34 -17.02
N GLU A 180 -4.85 8.73 -16.03
CA GLU A 180 -6.23 9.25 -16.10
C GLU A 180 -7.30 8.24 -16.55
N ASP A 181 -8.55 8.56 -16.21
CA ASP A 181 -9.79 7.77 -16.26
C ASP A 181 -10.20 7.24 -17.66
N ARG A 182 -9.28 6.61 -18.41
CA ARG A 182 -9.53 6.22 -19.81
C ARG A 182 -10.32 4.93 -19.95
N THR A 183 -10.28 4.03 -18.95
CA THR A 183 -11.02 2.77 -19.06
C THR A 183 -12.37 2.82 -18.34
N ILE A 184 -13.39 2.32 -19.01
CA ILE A 184 -14.72 2.14 -18.43
C ILE A 184 -14.63 1.18 -17.24
N ALA A 185 -13.88 0.07 -17.35
CA ALA A 185 -13.64 -0.83 -16.23
C ALA A 185 -13.09 -0.12 -15.00
N GLY A 186 -12.11 0.78 -15.16
CA GLY A 186 -11.56 1.57 -14.05
C GLY A 186 -12.58 2.51 -13.40
N ARG A 187 -13.48 3.14 -14.18
CA ARG A 187 -14.52 4.03 -13.65
C ARG A 187 -15.64 3.29 -12.92
N VAL A 188 -15.98 2.08 -13.37
CA VAL A 188 -17.02 1.24 -12.74
C VAL A 188 -16.47 0.52 -11.51
N ALA A 189 -15.19 0.14 -11.51
CA ALA A 189 -14.58 -0.56 -10.40
C ALA A 189 -14.66 0.24 -9.09
N ASP A 190 -14.72 -0.48 -7.98
CA ASP A 190 -14.75 0.10 -6.66
C ASP A 190 -13.47 0.90 -6.37
N ARG A 191 -12.36 0.40 -6.91
CA ARG A 191 -11.08 1.11 -6.93
C ARG A 191 -10.41 0.97 -8.29
N ASN A 192 -9.96 2.11 -8.82
CA ASN A 192 -9.04 2.16 -9.95
C ASN A 192 -7.61 2.28 -9.44
N ALA A 193 -6.84 1.19 -9.53
CA ALA A 193 -5.43 1.14 -9.23
C ALA A 193 -4.60 1.39 -10.50
N ILE A 194 -3.53 2.15 -10.34
CA ILE A 194 -2.72 2.63 -11.45
C ILE A 194 -1.85 1.49 -12.02
N THR A 195 -1.47 0.53 -11.18
CA THR A 195 -0.66 -0.63 -11.57
C THR A 195 -1.15 -1.90 -10.89
N PRO A 196 -0.79 -3.09 -11.40
CA PRO A 196 -1.02 -4.35 -10.70
C PRO A 196 -0.42 -4.36 -9.28
N THR A 197 0.75 -3.74 -9.08
CA THR A 197 1.37 -3.58 -7.76
C THR A 197 0.51 -2.71 -6.83
N ASP A 198 0.07 -1.53 -7.29
CA ASP A 198 -0.79 -0.61 -6.53
C ASP A 198 -2.12 -1.27 -6.13
N ALA A 199 -2.66 -2.17 -6.98
CA ALA A 199 -3.84 -2.94 -6.65
C ALA A 199 -3.61 -3.93 -5.50
N GLY A 200 -2.47 -4.63 -5.53
CA GLY A 200 -2.09 -5.54 -4.44
C GLY A 200 -1.88 -4.79 -3.13
N GLU A 201 -1.09 -3.71 -3.15
CA GLU A 201 -0.84 -2.86 -1.98
C GLU A 201 -2.14 -2.27 -1.40
N TYR A 202 -3.06 -1.83 -2.25
CA TYR A 202 -4.33 -1.26 -1.82
C TYR A 202 -5.21 -2.27 -1.06
N VAL A 203 -5.27 -3.51 -1.55
CA VAL A 203 -6.12 -4.56 -0.95
C VAL A 203 -5.58 -5.01 0.41
N THR A 204 -4.29 -4.82 0.69
CA THR A 204 -3.65 -5.22 1.96
C THR A 204 -3.22 -4.06 2.87
N ALA A 205 -3.52 -2.81 2.49
CA ALA A 205 -2.96 -1.61 3.13
C ALA A 205 -3.21 -1.49 4.65
N ASP A 206 -4.36 -2.00 5.13
CA ASP A 206 -4.74 -1.86 6.53
C ASP A 206 -3.91 -2.77 7.48
N VAL A 207 -3.25 -3.80 6.95
CA VAL A 207 -2.46 -4.75 7.77
C VAL A 207 -1.27 -4.07 8.41
N GLU A 208 -0.45 -3.36 7.62
CA GLU A 208 0.74 -2.67 8.12
C GLU A 208 0.36 -1.54 9.09
N GLN A 209 -0.70 -0.79 8.77
CA GLN A 209 -1.20 0.27 9.63
C GLN A 209 -1.73 -0.27 10.97
N PHE A 210 -2.43 -1.40 10.95
CA PHE A 210 -2.92 -2.05 12.16
C PHE A 210 -1.77 -2.58 13.02
N LEU A 211 -0.81 -3.29 12.41
CA LEU A 211 0.33 -3.87 13.12
C LEU A 211 1.21 -2.80 13.77
N SER A 212 1.53 -1.73 13.04
CA SER A 212 2.32 -0.62 13.58
C SER A 212 1.63 0.05 14.77
N GLY A 213 0.32 0.30 14.69
CA GLY A 213 -0.44 0.89 15.79
C GLY A 213 -0.49 0.01 17.05
N GLU A 214 -0.68 -1.31 16.89
CA GLU A 214 -0.76 -2.23 18.04
C GLU A 214 0.61 -2.46 18.68
N VAL A 215 1.68 -2.52 17.89
CA VAL A 215 3.06 -2.60 18.40
C VAL A 215 3.41 -1.34 19.22
N ASP A 216 3.16 -0.15 18.68
CA ASP A 216 3.41 1.11 19.38
C ASP A 216 2.66 1.19 20.72
N ARG A 217 1.41 0.70 20.73
CA ARG A 217 0.60 0.65 21.95
C ARG A 217 1.20 -0.30 22.98
N LEU A 218 1.58 -1.50 22.58
CA LEU A 218 2.19 -2.50 23.48
C LEU A 218 3.54 -2.02 24.01
N GLU A 219 4.34 -1.32 23.20
CA GLU A 219 5.59 -0.69 23.64
C GLU A 219 5.34 0.38 24.71
N GLN A 220 4.34 1.24 24.51
CA GLN A 220 3.97 2.25 25.51
C GLN A 220 3.48 1.63 26.82
N GLU A 221 2.67 0.56 26.74
CA GLU A 221 2.21 -0.18 27.92
C GLU A 221 3.39 -0.84 28.66
N LEU A 222 4.34 -1.44 27.93
CA LEU A 222 5.54 -2.04 28.50
C LEU A 222 6.46 -1.01 29.16
N GLU A 223 6.70 0.13 28.53
CA GLU A 223 7.54 1.21 29.06
C GLU A 223 6.92 1.80 30.34
N ALA A 224 5.61 2.04 30.33
CA ALA A 224 4.90 2.52 31.52
C ALA A 224 4.97 1.52 32.67
N ALA A 225 4.81 0.22 32.38
CA ALA A 225 4.97 -0.83 33.37
C ALA A 225 6.41 -0.90 33.92
N TYR A 226 7.42 -0.81 33.04
CA TYR A 226 8.83 -0.82 33.41
C TYR A 226 9.20 0.37 34.32
N GLU A 227 8.76 1.58 33.95
CA GLU A 227 9.00 2.79 34.75
C GLU A 227 8.30 2.74 36.11
N SER A 228 7.09 2.17 36.17
CA SER A 228 6.39 1.96 37.44
C SER A 228 7.15 1.01 38.36
N PHE A 229 7.60 -0.13 37.81
CA PHE A 229 8.39 -1.13 38.53
C PHE A 229 9.72 -0.55 39.03
N LYS A 230 10.42 0.22 38.18
CA LYS A 230 11.70 0.84 38.54
C LYS A 230 11.55 1.83 39.69
N ARG A 231 10.52 2.67 39.68
CA ARG A 231 10.24 3.62 40.78
C ARG A 231 9.95 2.89 42.09
N GLU A 232 9.18 1.81 42.04
CA GLU A 232 8.88 1.01 43.22
C GLU A 232 10.15 0.38 43.80
N PHE A 233 11.01 -0.17 42.94
CA PHE A 233 12.30 -0.74 43.33
C PHE A 233 13.27 0.30 43.91
N GLU A 234 13.36 1.49 43.30
CA GLU A 234 14.18 2.60 43.80
C GLU A 234 13.67 3.07 45.16
N HIS A 235 12.35 3.22 45.31
CA HIS A 235 11.74 3.61 46.58
C HIS A 235 12.01 2.58 47.69
N GLU A 236 11.89 1.29 47.40
CA GLU A 236 12.18 0.23 48.35
C GLU A 236 13.65 0.27 48.80
N ARG A 237 14.58 0.51 47.86
CA ARG A 237 16.00 0.70 48.19
C ARG A 237 16.29 1.94 49.01
N GLU A 238 15.62 3.05 48.73
CA GLU A 238 15.73 4.27 49.54
C GLU A 238 15.25 4.02 50.98
N LEU A 239 14.14 3.29 51.15
CA LEU A 239 13.63 2.91 52.46
C LEU A 239 14.61 1.98 53.21
N GLU A 240 15.19 0.99 52.52
CA GLU A 240 16.22 0.12 53.10
C GLU A 240 17.47 0.91 53.55
N GLN A 241 17.94 1.85 52.73
CA GLN A 241 19.08 2.71 53.07
C GLN A 241 18.77 3.62 54.26
N ALA A 242 17.61 4.28 54.26
CA ALA A 242 17.16 5.12 55.36
C ALA A 242 17.02 4.33 56.67
N ALA A 243 16.48 3.11 56.61
CA ALA A 243 16.40 2.22 57.77
C ALA A 243 17.80 1.80 58.27
N ALA A 244 18.73 1.50 57.36
CA ALA A 244 20.11 1.17 57.72
C ALA A 244 20.87 2.36 58.34
N GLU A 245 20.59 3.59 57.91
CA GLU A 245 21.17 4.80 58.49
C GLU A 245 20.56 5.16 59.84
N ALA A 246 19.24 5.03 60.00
CA ALA A 246 18.56 5.22 61.28
C ALA A 246 18.96 4.17 62.33
N GLY A 247 19.36 2.97 61.90
CA GLY A 247 19.92 1.92 62.75
C GLY A 247 21.37 2.14 63.19
N LYS A 248 22.10 3.11 62.61
CA LYS A 248 23.44 3.47 63.09
C LYS A 248 23.31 4.24 64.40
N PRO A 249 24.00 3.85 65.49
CA PRO A 249 23.86 4.53 66.77
C PRO A 249 24.31 5.99 66.67
N THR A 250 23.34 6.90 66.65
CA THR A 250 23.56 8.35 66.78
C THR A 250 23.81 8.68 68.25
N GLY A 251 24.99 8.32 68.73
CA GLY A 251 25.45 8.62 70.08
C GLY A 251 26.93 8.32 70.21
N MET A 252 27.67 9.19 70.92
CA MET A 252 29.08 8.89 71.24
C MET A 252 29.18 7.53 71.93
N SER A 253 30.19 6.74 71.57
CA SER A 253 30.32 5.38 72.08
C SER A 253 30.37 5.37 73.63
N PRO A 254 29.89 4.30 74.29
CA PRO A 254 29.95 4.19 75.76
C PRO A 254 31.37 4.37 76.33
N ALA A 255 32.40 4.10 75.54
CA ALA A 255 33.80 4.34 75.91
C ALA A 255 34.13 5.85 76.01
N TYR A 256 33.55 6.67 75.13
CA TYR A 256 33.74 8.11 75.12
C TYR A 256 33.12 8.77 76.36
N TYR A 257 31.91 8.37 76.75
CA TYR A 257 31.27 8.84 78.00
C TYR A 257 32.08 8.46 79.23
N LYS A 258 32.58 7.22 79.29
CA LYS A 258 33.45 6.78 80.40
C LYS A 258 34.75 7.59 80.46
N ALA A 259 35.35 7.91 79.31
CA ALA A 259 36.55 8.74 79.26
C ALA A 259 36.30 10.18 79.73
N ILE A 260 35.21 10.81 79.28
CA ILE A 260 34.84 12.17 79.71
C ILE A 260 34.54 12.21 81.21
N ILE A 261 33.77 11.24 81.72
CA ILE A 261 33.47 11.14 83.16
C ILE A 261 34.75 10.93 83.97
N ALA A 262 35.67 10.06 83.52
CA ALA A 262 36.94 9.84 84.20
C ALA A 262 37.79 11.12 84.24
N VAL A 263 37.87 11.87 83.13
CA VAL A 263 38.58 13.15 83.07
C VAL A 263 37.94 14.18 84.02
N LEU A 264 36.61 14.27 84.04
CA LEU A 264 35.89 15.16 84.96
C LEU A 264 36.10 14.79 86.43
N ILE A 265 36.11 13.49 86.77
CA ILE A 265 36.40 13.01 88.13
C ILE A 265 37.84 13.34 88.53
N VAL A 266 38.81 13.14 87.64
CA VAL A 266 40.21 13.50 87.91
C VAL A 266 40.35 15.01 88.11
N LEU A 267 39.72 15.84 87.28
CA LEU A 267 39.68 17.29 87.45
C LEU A 267 39.04 17.69 88.79
N LEU A 268 37.93 17.06 89.17
CA LEU A 268 37.25 17.31 90.44
C LEU A 268 38.14 16.94 91.63
N LEU A 269 38.83 15.80 91.57
CA LEU A 269 39.76 15.35 92.61
C LEU A 269 41.00 16.24 92.70
N VAL A 270 41.50 16.78 91.58
CA VAL A 270 42.59 17.76 91.57
C VAL A 270 42.14 19.06 92.22
N VAL A 271 40.93 19.55 91.91
CA VAL A 271 40.36 20.77 92.53
C VAL A 271 40.12 20.57 94.03
N LEU A 272 39.57 19.42 94.44
CA LEU A 272 39.37 19.08 95.85
C LEU A 272 40.70 18.89 96.60
N GLY A 273 41.70 18.28 95.97
CA GLY A 273 43.04 18.11 96.53
C GLY A 273 43.78 19.44 96.73
N LEU A 274 43.63 20.37 95.78
CA LEU A 274 44.16 21.74 95.90
C LEU A 274 43.49 22.54 97.04
N TRP A 275 42.20 22.30 97.30
CA TRP A 275 41.46 22.91 98.43
C TRP A 275 41.84 22.36 99.80
N LEU A 276 42.41 21.16 99.87
CA LEU A 276 42.84 20.51 101.13
C LEU A 276 44.27 20.89 101.55
N PHE A 277 45.03 21.58 100.69
CA PHE A 277 46.43 21.96 100.89
C PHE A 277 46.67 23.49 100.98
N MET A 278 45.60 24.28 101.01
CA MET A 278 45.63 25.74 101.15
C MET A 278 44.98 26.16 102.47
#